data_AF-A0A660MKB2-F1
#
_entry.id   AF-A0A660MKB2-F1
#
_cell.length_a   1.000
_cell.length_b   1.000
_cell.length_c   1.000
_cell.angle_alpha   90.00
_cell.angle_beta   90.00
_cell.angle_gamma   90.00
#
_symmetry.space_group_name_H-M   'P 1'
#
loop_
_entity.id
_entity.type
_entity.pdbx_description
1 polymer ?
#
loop_
_entity_poly.entity_id
_entity_poly.type
_entity_poly.pdbx_seq_one_letter_code
_entity_poly.pdbx_strand_id
1 'polypeptide(L)'
;LAFGLGSGLIHPAPGTWGSLAATLLYWPLSFLLINPTITALFLLAAFALGCWVCDKTARDLGVHDFGEIVWDEFLGVWLVLAYVPPALWQRWGTLPCYLAAFLLFRLFDITKPPPIRQIDRRTPGGLGIMLDDVLAALYALAVLWLTAAVL
;
A
#
# COMPACT_ATOMS: atom_id res chain seq x y z
N LEU A 1 -7.83 -1.02 13.96
CA LEU A 1 -7.45 -1.74 12.71
C LEU A 1 -7.52 -0.80 11.52
N ALA A 2 -8.69 -0.21 11.19
CA ALA A 2 -8.84 0.79 10.12
C ALA A 2 -7.80 1.92 10.17
N PHE A 3 -7.55 2.48 11.36
CA PHE A 3 -6.56 3.56 11.58
C PHE A 3 -5.09 3.09 11.60
N GLY A 4 -4.75 1.94 11.01
CA GLY A 4 -3.36 1.46 10.92
C GLY A 4 -2.63 1.36 12.26
N LEU A 5 -3.25 0.74 13.27
CA LEU A 5 -2.74 0.66 14.65
C LEU A 5 -2.52 2.04 15.33
N GLY A 6 -3.26 3.06 14.90
CA GLY A 6 -3.20 4.42 15.46
C GLY A 6 -2.35 5.39 14.65
N SER A 7 -1.64 4.92 13.62
CA SER A 7 -0.86 5.77 12.71
C SER A 7 -1.74 6.75 11.92
N GLY A 8 -2.95 6.33 11.54
CA GLY A 8 -3.93 7.18 10.88
C GLY A 8 -4.50 8.31 11.77
N LEU A 9 -4.14 8.36 13.05
CA LEU A 9 -4.55 9.43 13.97
C LEU A 9 -3.49 10.54 14.14
N ILE A 10 -2.34 10.40 13.46
CA ILE A 10 -1.22 11.35 13.59
C ILE A 10 -1.35 12.45 12.53
N HIS A 11 -1.20 13.71 12.97
CA HIS A 11 -1.28 14.89 12.12
C HIS A 11 0.05 15.68 12.11
N PRO A 12 0.36 16.38 11.00
CA PRO A 12 -0.39 16.46 9.74
C PRO A 12 -0.15 15.23 8.82
N ALA A 13 -1.10 14.97 7.91
CA ALA A 13 -1.09 13.91 6.89
C ALA A 13 -1.11 12.45 7.41
N PRO A 14 -2.27 11.96 7.89
CA PRO A 14 -2.47 10.59 8.36
C PRO A 14 -1.92 9.49 7.43
N GLY A 15 -2.18 9.56 6.12
CA GLY A 15 -1.69 8.54 5.17
C GLY A 15 -0.16 8.44 5.07
N THR A 16 0.56 9.54 5.35
CA THR A 16 2.04 9.50 5.43
C THR A 16 2.50 8.69 6.64
N TRP A 17 1.84 8.88 7.79
CA TRP A 17 2.14 8.12 9.00
C TRP A 17 1.69 6.66 8.87
N GLY A 18 0.57 6.41 8.19
CA GLY A 18 0.09 5.08 7.81
C GLY A 18 1.12 4.34 6.97
N SER A 19 1.54 4.94 5.85
CA SER A 19 2.56 4.37 4.95
C SER A 19 3.91 4.16 5.63
N LEU A 20 4.32 5.07 6.53
CA LEU A 20 5.56 4.91 7.28
C LEU A 20 5.47 3.74 8.25
N ALA A 21 4.37 3.64 9.00
CA ALA A 21 4.10 2.52 9.89
C ALA A 21 4.07 1.19 9.12
N ALA A 22 3.40 1.15 7.96
CA ALA A 22 3.37 0.01 7.07
C ALA A 22 4.77 -0.43 6.64
N THR A 23 5.61 0.52 6.23
CA THR A 23 7.00 0.30 5.81
C THR A 23 7.81 -0.32 6.94
N LEU A 24 7.72 0.23 8.15
CA LEU A 24 8.43 -0.26 9.32
C LEU A 24 7.93 -1.67 9.74
N LEU A 25 6.62 -1.89 9.70
CA LEU A 25 6.01 -3.17 10.06
C LEU A 25 6.27 -4.28 9.06
N TYR A 26 6.56 -3.93 7.80
CA TYR A 26 6.92 -4.93 6.80
C TYR A 26 8.23 -5.66 7.16
N TRP A 27 9.17 -5.01 7.87
CA TRP A 27 10.43 -5.64 8.26
C TRP A 27 10.23 -6.94 9.07
N PRO A 28 9.59 -6.94 10.26
CA PRO A 28 9.34 -8.17 10.99
C PRO A 28 8.41 -9.12 10.23
N LEU A 29 7.45 -8.59 9.47
CA LEU A 29 6.51 -9.37 8.67
C LEU A 29 7.23 -10.16 7.55
N SER A 30 8.28 -9.60 6.97
CA SER A 30 9.04 -10.24 5.89
C SER A 30 9.68 -11.58 6.29
N PHE A 31 10.00 -11.77 7.57
CA PHE A 31 10.48 -13.07 8.09
C PHE A 31 9.39 -14.15 8.15
N LEU A 32 8.12 -13.76 8.14
CA LEU A 32 6.98 -14.68 8.08
C LEU A 32 6.51 -14.92 6.63
N LEU A 33 6.75 -13.94 5.75
CA LEU A 33 6.32 -13.94 4.35
C LEU A 33 7.43 -14.41 3.38
N ILE A 34 8.15 -15.47 3.75
CA ILE A 34 9.26 -16.02 2.94
C ILE A 34 8.74 -16.83 1.75
N ASN A 35 7.61 -17.51 1.91
CA ASN A 35 7.01 -18.34 0.87
C ASN A 35 6.09 -17.49 -0.02
N PRO A 36 6.30 -17.43 -1.35
CA PRO A 36 5.50 -16.61 -2.26
C PRO A 36 3.99 -16.89 -2.18
N THR A 37 3.59 -18.14 -1.97
CA THR A 37 2.19 -18.53 -1.81
C THR A 37 1.61 -17.98 -0.51
N ILE A 38 2.36 -18.05 0.60
CA ILE A 38 1.93 -17.48 1.88
C ILE A 38 1.80 -15.96 1.77
N THR A 39 2.76 -15.31 1.12
CA THR A 39 2.74 -13.86 0.86
C THR A 39 1.52 -13.46 0.03
N ALA A 40 1.24 -14.15 -1.06
CA ALA A 40 0.07 -13.87 -1.90
C ALA A 40 -1.25 -14.08 -1.14
N LEU A 41 -1.37 -15.16 -0.37
CA LEU A 41 -2.56 -15.42 0.46
C LEU A 41 -2.73 -14.36 1.56
N PHE A 42 -1.63 -13.94 2.20
CA PHE A 42 -1.65 -12.87 3.18
C PHE A 42 -2.12 -11.55 2.59
N LEU A 43 -1.55 -11.12 1.46
CA LEU A 43 -1.94 -9.88 0.78
C LEU A 43 -3.40 -9.94 0.30
N LEU A 44 -3.85 -11.07 -0.22
CA LEU A 44 -5.25 -11.27 -0.63
C LEU A 44 -6.20 -11.18 0.57
N ALA A 45 -5.85 -11.80 1.69
CA ALA A 45 -6.63 -11.72 2.92
C ALA A 45 -6.65 -10.29 3.48
N ALA A 46 -5.52 -9.59 3.45
CA ALA A 46 -5.43 -8.18 3.86
C ALA A 46 -6.25 -7.27 2.95
N PHE A 47 -6.29 -7.53 1.64
CA PHE A 47 -7.15 -6.82 0.70
C PHE A 47 -8.64 -7.05 0.97
N ALA A 48 -9.06 -8.31 1.13
CA ALA A 48 -10.45 -8.65 1.42
C ALA A 48 -10.92 -8.06 2.76
N LEU A 49 -10.06 -8.14 3.80
CA LEU A 49 -10.31 -7.50 5.08
C LEU A 49 -10.42 -5.99 4.94
N GLY A 50 -9.51 -5.37 4.18
CA GLY A 50 -9.52 -3.93 3.91
C GLY A 50 -10.81 -3.47 3.27
N CYS A 51 -11.26 -4.16 2.21
CA CYS A 51 -12.53 -3.84 1.54
C CYS A 51 -13.69 -3.81 2.54
N TRP A 52 -13.74 -4.78 3.45
CA TRP A 52 -14.79 -4.83 4.48
C TRP A 52 -14.62 -3.75 5.56
N VAL A 53 -13.42 -3.55 6.08
CA VAL A 53 -13.14 -2.57 7.14
C VAL A 53 -13.39 -1.15 6.64
N CYS A 54 -12.83 -0.79 5.48
CA CYS A 54 -12.99 0.54 4.88
C CYS A 54 -14.47 0.83 4.59
N ASP A 55 -15.21 -0.15 4.04
CA ASP A 55 -16.63 0.01 3.75
C ASP A 55 -17.49 0.12 5.01
N LYS A 56 -17.18 -0.67 6.04
CA LYS A 56 -17.86 -0.60 7.33
C LYS A 56 -17.60 0.73 8.01
N THR A 57 -16.35 1.17 8.07
CA THR A 57 -15.96 2.43 8.73
C THR A 57 -16.53 3.65 7.99
N ALA A 58 -16.53 3.66 6.65
CA ALA A 58 -17.17 4.71 5.87
C ALA A 58 -18.68 4.82 6.17
N ARG A 59 -19.37 3.68 6.30
CA ARG A 59 -20.79 3.64 6.68
C ARG A 59 -21.03 4.10 8.12
N ASP A 60 -20.22 3.61 9.07
CA ASP A 60 -20.37 3.92 10.50
C ASP A 60 -20.10 5.41 10.79
N LEU A 61 -19.17 6.04 10.06
CA LEU A 61 -18.82 7.45 10.22
C LEU A 61 -19.73 8.39 9.41
N GLY A 62 -20.50 7.86 8.44
CA GLY A 62 -21.41 8.65 7.61
C GLY A 62 -20.72 9.64 6.68
N VAL A 63 -19.43 9.45 6.42
CA VAL A 63 -18.62 10.34 5.58
C VAL A 63 -18.00 9.53 4.46
N HIS A 64 -18.08 10.07 3.24
CA HIS A 64 -17.32 9.56 2.11
C HIS A 64 -15.86 10.00 2.29
N ASP A 65 -14.95 9.05 2.34
CA ASP A 65 -13.49 9.27 2.41
C ASP A 65 -12.98 9.85 3.75
N PHE A 66 -12.79 8.98 4.73
CA PHE A 66 -12.19 9.33 6.02
C PHE A 66 -10.67 9.11 5.91
N GLY A 67 -9.90 10.18 5.71
CA GLY A 67 -8.46 10.12 5.43
C GLY A 67 -7.60 9.53 6.56
N GLU A 68 -8.19 9.23 7.71
CA GLU A 68 -7.60 8.54 8.85
C GLU A 68 -7.69 7.01 8.75
N ILE A 69 -8.54 6.47 7.87
CA ILE A 69 -8.48 5.04 7.48
C ILE A 69 -7.23 4.89 6.65
N VAL A 70 -6.29 4.05 7.12
CA VAL A 70 -4.99 3.90 6.46
C VAL A 70 -4.58 2.45 6.17
N TRP A 71 -5.57 1.58 5.99
CA TRP A 71 -5.32 0.14 5.79
C TRP A 71 -4.95 -0.18 4.33
N ASP A 72 -5.54 0.58 3.42
CA ASP A 72 -5.16 0.74 2.02
C ASP A 72 -3.67 1.07 1.86
N GLU A 73 -3.11 2.04 2.60
CA GLU A 73 -1.67 2.32 2.48
C GLU A 73 -0.82 1.19 3.03
N PHE A 74 -1.29 0.50 4.07
CA PHE A 74 -0.61 -0.68 4.59
C PHE A 74 -0.49 -1.76 3.53
N LEU A 75 -1.59 -2.09 2.87
CA LEU A 75 -1.59 -3.07 1.80
C LEU A 75 -0.72 -2.60 0.63
N GLY A 76 -0.86 -1.34 0.21
CA GLY A 76 -0.12 -0.78 -0.93
C GLY A 76 1.38 -0.86 -0.73
N VAL A 77 1.90 -0.39 0.42
CA VAL A 77 3.33 -0.46 0.76
C VAL A 77 3.81 -1.92 0.85
N TRP A 78 3.05 -2.80 1.50
CA TRP A 78 3.43 -4.22 1.62
C TRP A 78 3.48 -4.91 0.27
N LEU A 79 2.55 -4.57 -0.64
CA LEU A 79 2.54 -5.10 -2.00
C LEU A 79 3.79 -4.65 -2.77
N VAL A 80 4.19 -3.38 -2.67
CA VAL A 80 5.44 -2.92 -3.31
C VAL A 80 6.65 -3.65 -2.72
N LEU A 81 6.78 -3.70 -1.39
CA LEU A 81 7.93 -4.34 -0.72
C LEU A 81 8.01 -5.85 -0.98
N ALA A 82 6.88 -6.54 -1.05
CA ALA A 82 6.81 -7.98 -1.35
C ALA A 82 7.29 -8.33 -2.76
N TYR A 83 7.17 -7.40 -3.70
CA TYR A 83 7.46 -7.64 -5.12
C TYR A 83 8.55 -6.74 -5.69
N VAL A 84 9.35 -6.07 -4.85
CA VAL A 84 10.60 -5.42 -5.29
C VAL A 84 11.47 -6.48 -5.99
N PRO A 85 12.01 -6.20 -7.20
CA PRO A 85 12.82 -7.15 -7.95
C PRO A 85 14.03 -7.65 -7.13
N PRO A 86 14.32 -8.97 -7.12
CA PRO A 86 15.49 -9.54 -6.44
C PRO A 86 16.82 -8.89 -6.81
N ALA A 87 16.96 -8.47 -8.08
CA ALA A 87 18.16 -7.78 -8.56
C ALA A 87 18.40 -6.43 -7.85
N LEU A 88 17.34 -5.71 -7.49
CA LEU A 88 17.47 -4.44 -6.76
C LEU A 88 17.85 -4.68 -5.30
N TRP A 89 17.29 -5.72 -4.66
CA TRP A 89 17.72 -6.10 -3.30
C TRP A 89 19.22 -6.40 -3.25
N GLN A 90 19.74 -7.13 -4.24
CA GLN A 90 21.16 -7.46 -4.32
C GLN A 90 22.04 -6.24 -4.61
N ARG A 91 21.60 -5.31 -5.47
CA ARG A 91 22.40 -4.17 -5.91
C ARG A 91 22.34 -2.98 -4.96
N TRP A 92 21.15 -2.62 -4.49
CA TRP A 92 20.92 -1.44 -3.67
C TRP A 92 20.97 -1.75 -2.17
N GLY A 93 20.69 -3.00 -1.78
CA GLY A 93 20.54 -3.38 -0.38
C GLY A 93 19.20 -2.95 0.22
N THR A 94 19.04 -3.22 1.51
CA THR A 94 17.71 -3.19 2.13
C THR A 94 17.15 -1.79 2.33
N LEU A 95 17.94 -0.87 2.91
CA LEU A 95 17.47 0.48 3.21
C LEU A 95 17.02 1.26 1.96
N PRO A 96 17.78 1.28 0.85
CA PRO A 96 17.34 1.99 -0.35
C PRO A 96 16.11 1.37 -1.01
N CYS A 97 15.94 0.04 -0.96
CA CYS A 97 14.73 -0.61 -1.47
C CYS A 97 13.49 -0.24 -0.65
N TYR A 98 13.61 -0.15 0.68
CA TYR A 98 12.52 0.30 1.54
C TYR A 98 12.16 1.77 1.27
N LEU A 99 13.15 2.64 1.14
CA LEU A 99 12.93 4.05 0.80
C LEU A 99 12.30 4.19 -0.58
N ALA A 100 12.78 3.45 -1.59
CA ALA A 100 12.22 3.50 -2.93
C ALA A 100 10.77 3.01 -2.95
N ALA A 101 10.46 1.92 -2.24
CA ALA A 101 9.09 1.42 -2.12
C ALA A 101 8.16 2.46 -1.48
N PHE A 102 8.55 3.04 -0.34
CA PHE A 102 7.78 4.08 0.35
C PHE A 102 7.57 5.32 -0.53
N LEU A 103 8.64 5.85 -1.12
CA LEU A 103 8.58 7.09 -1.90
C LEU A 103 7.80 6.92 -3.21
N LEU A 104 8.03 5.83 -3.96
CA LEU A 104 7.30 5.58 -5.20
C LEU A 104 5.83 5.30 -4.93
N PHE A 105 5.51 4.51 -3.91
CA PHE A 105 4.13 4.27 -3.51
C PHE A 105 3.42 5.59 -3.21
N ARG A 106 3.98 6.41 -2.30
CA ARG A 106 3.39 7.72 -1.96
C ARG A 106 3.29 8.66 -3.14
N LEU A 107 4.27 8.64 -4.05
CA LEU A 107 4.20 9.45 -5.26
C LEU A 107 2.95 9.09 -6.08
N PHE A 108 2.70 7.80 -6.32
CA PHE A 108 1.57 7.36 -7.14
C PHE A 108 0.22 7.43 -6.42
N ASP A 109 0.19 7.17 -5.12
CA ASP A 109 -1.00 7.32 -4.29
C ASP A 109 -1.42 8.80 -4.18
N ILE A 110 -0.48 9.73 -3.95
CA ILE A 110 -0.82 11.17 -3.88
C ILE A 110 -1.22 11.72 -5.27
N THR A 111 -0.54 11.30 -6.34
CA THR A 111 -0.77 11.89 -7.67
C THR A 111 -1.92 11.23 -8.43
N LYS A 112 -2.26 9.98 -8.12
CA LYS A 112 -3.30 9.14 -8.78
C LYS A 112 -3.33 9.33 -10.30
N PRO A 113 -2.23 9.05 -11.03
CA PRO A 113 -2.19 9.21 -12.48
C PRO A 113 -3.30 8.38 -13.17
N PRO A 114 -3.79 8.79 -14.35
CA PRO A 114 -4.74 7.96 -15.10
C PRO A 114 -4.16 6.55 -15.36
N PRO A 115 -4.96 5.48 -15.24
CA PRO A 115 -6.41 5.46 -15.03
C PRO A 115 -6.86 5.36 -13.56
N ILE A 116 -5.96 5.46 -12.57
CA ILE A 116 -6.26 5.30 -11.13
C ILE A 116 -7.44 6.19 -10.73
N ARG A 117 -7.32 7.50 -10.99
CA ARG A 117 -8.39 8.48 -10.69
C ARG A 117 -9.70 8.22 -11.43
N GLN A 118 -9.69 7.52 -12.57
CA GLN A 118 -10.91 7.21 -13.31
C GLN A 118 -11.64 6.00 -12.73
N ILE A 119 -10.88 5.01 -12.26
CA ILE A 119 -11.40 3.77 -11.65
C ILE A 119 -11.96 4.07 -10.26
N ASP A 120 -11.21 4.83 -9.47
CA ASP A 120 -11.60 5.32 -8.14
C ASP A 120 -12.99 5.99 -8.18
N ARG A 121 -13.17 6.97 -9.08
CA ARG A 121 -14.46 7.66 -9.29
C ARG A 121 -15.63 6.76 -9.70
N ARG A 122 -15.38 5.56 -10.24
CA ARG A 122 -16.42 4.62 -10.72
C ARG A 122 -16.72 3.52 -9.71
N THR A 123 -15.89 3.35 -8.69
CA THR A 123 -15.95 2.20 -7.78
C THR A 123 -16.11 2.72 -6.35
N PRO A 124 -17.33 3.05 -5.90
CA PRO A 124 -17.51 3.58 -4.55
C PRO A 124 -17.33 2.51 -3.46
N GLY A 125 -17.11 2.98 -2.24
CA GLY A 125 -17.02 2.13 -1.04
C GLY A 125 -15.64 1.55 -0.80
N GLY A 126 -15.55 0.61 0.14
CA GLY A 126 -14.26 0.05 0.56
C GLY A 126 -13.48 -0.66 -0.56
N LEU A 127 -14.15 -1.18 -1.59
CA LEU A 127 -13.47 -1.75 -2.75
C LEU A 127 -12.72 -0.69 -3.56
N GLY A 128 -13.28 0.51 -3.71
CA GLY A 128 -12.63 1.64 -4.39
C GLY A 128 -11.36 2.07 -3.69
N ILE A 129 -11.49 2.30 -2.38
CA ILE A 129 -10.42 2.71 -1.45
C ILE A 129 -9.27 1.70 -1.40
N MET A 130 -9.55 0.40 -1.58
CA MET A 130 -8.46 -0.57 -1.63
C MET A 130 -7.85 -0.69 -3.04
N LEU A 131 -8.64 -0.48 -4.09
CA LEU A 131 -8.19 -0.65 -5.47
C LEU A 131 -7.32 0.49 -5.96
N ASP A 132 -7.58 1.73 -5.56
CA ASP A 132 -6.75 2.88 -5.95
C ASP A 132 -5.29 2.74 -5.45
N ASP A 133 -5.09 2.30 -4.20
CA ASP A 133 -3.79 2.05 -3.59
C ASP A 133 -3.09 0.81 -4.15
N VAL A 134 -3.85 -0.24 -4.47
CA VAL A 134 -3.31 -1.38 -5.22
C VAL A 134 -2.81 -0.93 -6.59
N LEU A 135 -3.54 -0.07 -7.30
CA LEU A 135 -3.08 0.46 -8.58
C LEU A 135 -1.85 1.37 -8.43
N ALA A 136 -1.80 2.20 -7.39
CA ALA A 136 -0.62 3.01 -7.08
C ALA A 136 0.62 2.14 -6.80
N ALA A 137 0.44 1.05 -6.05
CA ALA A 137 1.49 0.06 -5.79
C ALA A 137 1.95 -0.65 -7.07
N LEU A 138 1.04 -0.99 -7.99
CA LEU A 138 1.39 -1.55 -9.30
C LEU A 138 2.21 -0.57 -10.15
N TYR A 139 1.91 0.73 -10.10
CA TYR A 139 2.71 1.76 -10.77
C TYR A 139 4.11 1.85 -10.18
N ALA A 140 4.23 1.83 -8.84
CA ALA A 140 5.52 1.80 -8.15
C ALA A 140 6.33 0.56 -8.55
N LEU A 141 5.71 -0.62 -8.56
CA LEU A 141 6.34 -1.86 -9.01
C LEU A 141 6.78 -1.79 -10.47
N ALA A 142 5.96 -1.25 -11.37
CA ALA A 142 6.34 -1.09 -12.78
C ALA A 142 7.63 -0.27 -12.92
N VAL A 143 7.76 0.84 -12.18
CA VAL A 143 8.99 1.64 -12.17
C VAL A 143 10.19 0.84 -11.65
N LEU A 144 10.02 0.11 -10.54
CA LEU A 144 11.09 -0.70 -9.97
C LEU A 144 11.54 -1.82 -10.91
N TRP A 145 10.60 -2.54 -11.53
CA TRP A 145 10.89 -3.61 -12.48
C TRP A 145 11.55 -3.10 -13.77
N LEU A 146 11.11 -1.95 -14.30
CA LEU A 146 11.78 -1.30 -15.43
C LEU A 146 13.20 -0.87 -15.07
N THR A 147 13.40 -0.34 -13.86
CA THR A 147 14.72 0.03 -13.35
C THR A 147 15.62 -1.20 -13.24
N ALA A 148 15.11 -2.31 -12.72
CA ALA A 148 15.85 -3.57 -12.62
C ALA A 148 16.22 -4.16 -13.99
N ALA A 149 15.41 -3.91 -15.03
CA ALA A 149 15.65 -4.44 -16.37
C ALA A 149 16.76 -3.70 -17.14
N VAL A 150 17.08 -2.47 -16.75
CA VAL A 150 18.13 -1.65 -17.41
C VAL A 150 19.43 -1.57 -16.61
N LEU A 151 19.45 -2.13 -15.39
CA LEU A 151 20.61 -2.24 -14.52
C LEU A 151 21.30 -3.58 -14.75
#